data_AF-A0A8S9WIA3-F1
#
_entry.id   AF-A0A8S9WIA3-F1
#
_cell.length_a   1.000
_cell.length_b   1.000
_cell.length_c   1.000
_cell.angle_alpha   90.00
_cell.angle_beta   90.00
_cell.angle_gamma   90.00
#
_symmetry.space_group_name_H-M   'P 1'
#
loop_
_entity.id
_entity.type
_entity.pdbx_description
1 polymer ?
#
loop_
_entity_poly.entity_id
_entity_poly.type
_entity_poly.pdbx_seq_one_letter_code
_entity_poly.pdbx_strand_id
1 'polypeptide(L)'
;MVQRKDTLDKIGYEELVEIDGIGETKACQILAGFELARRYFGKKDVKITFPSDVLPFVRDISDKRQEHFVCLALNGANEVIGNRVVTVGLLNSN
;
A
#
# COMPACT_ATOMS: atom_id res chain seq x y z
N MET A 1 -3.84 -15.09 16.05
CA MET A 1 -4.18 -14.81 14.64
C MET A 1 -2.93 -15.01 13.81
N VAL A 2 -2.98 -15.96 12.89
CA VAL A 2 -1.84 -16.33 12.03
C VAL A 2 -1.48 -15.13 11.15
N GLN A 3 -0.31 -14.55 11.38
CA GLN A 3 0.31 -13.62 10.45
C GLN A 3 0.73 -14.43 9.21
N ARG A 4 -0.18 -14.62 8.25
CA ARG A 4 0.22 -15.05 6.91
C ARG A 4 0.94 -13.88 6.28
N LYS A 5 2.27 -13.89 6.41
CA LYS A 5 3.17 -12.98 5.71
C LYS A 5 2.97 -13.23 4.20
N ASP A 6 2.84 -12.16 3.44
CA ASP A 6 2.69 -12.15 1.98
C ASP A 6 3.91 -12.78 1.28
N THR A 7 3.97 -14.11 1.23
CA THR A 7 5.12 -14.85 0.65
C THR A 7 5.15 -14.80 -0.89
N LEU A 8 4.11 -14.30 -1.54
CA LEU A 8 4.06 -14.19 -3.02
C LEU A 8 5.06 -13.18 -3.59
N ASP A 9 5.58 -12.27 -2.77
CA ASP A 9 6.52 -11.23 -3.21
C ASP A 9 7.95 -11.72 -3.43
N LYS A 10 8.24 -13.00 -3.16
CA LYS A 10 9.62 -13.51 -3.14
C LYS A 10 9.91 -14.73 -4.00
N ILE A 11 8.91 -15.32 -4.66
CA ILE A 11 9.16 -16.51 -5.47
C ILE A 11 9.77 -16.11 -6.82
N GLY A 12 11.01 -16.51 -7.04
CA GLY A 12 11.81 -16.24 -8.23
C GLY A 12 11.63 -17.26 -9.36
N TYR A 13 12.21 -16.98 -10.53
CA TYR A 13 12.18 -17.91 -11.67
C TYR A 13 12.94 -19.19 -11.35
N GLU A 14 14.12 -19.06 -10.76
CA GLU A 14 15.02 -20.15 -10.43
C GLU A 14 14.36 -21.14 -9.48
N GLU A 15 13.68 -20.63 -8.44
CA GLU A 15 12.94 -21.41 -7.46
C GLU A 15 11.76 -22.17 -8.08
N LEU A 16 11.14 -21.61 -9.12
CA LEU A 16 10.02 -22.25 -9.81
C LEU A 16 10.48 -23.40 -10.71
N VAL A 17 11.61 -23.23 -11.40
CA VAL A 17 12.13 -24.26 -12.32
C VAL A 17 12.76 -25.45 -11.57
N GLU A 18 13.18 -25.26 -10.32
CA GLU A 18 13.63 -26.35 -9.45
C GLU A 18 12.50 -27.30 -9.00
N ILE A 19 11.23 -26.90 -9.16
CA ILE A 19 10.08 -27.71 -8.79
C ILE A 19 9.81 -28.74 -9.89
N ASP A 20 9.84 -30.03 -9.53
CA ASP A 20 9.53 -31.12 -10.46
C ASP A 20 8.16 -30.92 -11.14
N GLY A 21 8.15 -31.03 -12.47
CA GLY A 21 6.98 -30.76 -13.30
C GLY A 21 6.71 -29.28 -13.65
N ILE A 22 7.57 -28.34 -13.25
CA ILE A 22 7.53 -26.93 -13.65
C ILE A 22 8.74 -26.60 -14.53
N GLY A 23 8.57 -26.72 -15.84
CA GLY A 23 9.55 -26.22 -16.81
C GLY A 23 9.46 -24.71 -17.02
N GLU A 24 10.41 -24.16 -17.77
CA GLU A 24 10.55 -22.72 -18.05
C GLU A 24 9.24 -22.04 -18.47
N THR A 25 8.49 -22.66 -19.38
CA THR A 25 7.21 -22.12 -19.87
C THR A 25 6.19 -21.94 -18.74
N LYS A 26 6.09 -22.92 -17.84
CA LYS A 26 5.13 -22.89 -16.73
C LYS A 26 5.59 -21.92 -15.64
N ALA A 27 6.90 -21.84 -15.38
CA ALA A 27 7.48 -20.83 -14.49
C ALA A 27 7.15 -19.41 -14.97
N CYS A 28 7.37 -19.10 -16.25
CA CYS A 28 7.03 -17.81 -16.84
C CYS A 28 5.54 -17.47 -16.73
N GLN A 29 4.65 -18.43 -16.97
CA GLN A 29 3.20 -18.24 -16.82
C GLN A 29 2.80 -17.90 -15.38
N ILE A 30 3.38 -18.61 -14.40
CA ILE A 30 3.13 -18.36 -12.98
C ILE A 30 3.60 -16.96 -12.58
N LEU A 31 4.84 -16.58 -12.95
CA LEU A 31 5.39 -15.26 -12.66
C LEU A 31 4.56 -14.14 -13.29
N ALA A 32 4.13 -14.31 -14.54
CA ALA A 32 3.25 -13.36 -15.22
C ALA A 32 1.90 -13.24 -14.50
N GLY A 33 1.34 -14.35 -14.02
CA GLY A 33 0.12 -14.37 -13.22
C GLY A 33 0.27 -13.61 -11.91
N PHE A 34 1.38 -13.79 -11.20
CA PHE A 34 1.67 -13.04 -9.96
C PHE A 34 1.86 -11.55 -10.22
N GLU A 35 2.55 -11.16 -11.29
CA GLU A 35 2.70 -9.76 -11.67
C GLU A 35 1.36 -9.12 -12.04
N LEU A 36 0.53 -9.83 -12.80
CA LEU A 36 -0.81 -9.36 -13.12
C LEU A 36 -1.66 -9.20 -11.86
N ALA A 37 -1.61 -10.18 -10.95
CA ALA A 37 -2.29 -10.12 -9.66
C ALA A 37 -1.80 -8.93 -8.82
N ARG A 38 -0.50 -8.63 -8.80
CA ARG A 38 0.03 -7.43 -8.13
C ARG A 38 -0.47 -6.14 -8.76
N ARG A 39 -0.60 -6.07 -10.08
CA ARG A 39 -1.17 -4.86 -10.73
C ARG A 39 -2.66 -4.70 -10.45
N TYR A 40 -3.39 -5.80 -10.34
CA TYR A 40 -4.84 -5.78 -10.18
C TYR A 40 -5.31 -5.70 -8.72
N PHE A 41 -4.57 -6.33 -7.81
CA PHE A 41 -4.87 -6.42 -6.38
C PHE A 41 -3.83 -5.72 -5.50
N GLY A 42 -2.73 -5.23 -6.05
CA GLY A 42 -1.78 -4.38 -5.34
C GLY A 42 -2.48 -3.17 -4.76
N LYS A 43 -1.87 -2.58 -3.72
CA LYS A 43 -2.45 -1.53 -2.85
C LYS A 43 -3.53 -0.77 -3.57
N LYS A 44 -4.79 -1.09 -3.24
CA LYS A 44 -5.92 -0.34 -3.78
C LYS A 44 -5.73 1.09 -3.34
N ASP A 45 -5.53 1.94 -4.31
CA ASP A 45 -5.53 3.37 -4.12
C ASP A 45 -6.84 3.74 -3.40
N VAL A 46 -6.70 4.25 -2.17
CA VAL A 46 -7.86 4.57 -1.36
C VAL A 46 -8.43 5.86 -1.90
N LYS A 47 -9.62 5.79 -2.45
CA LYS A 47 -10.33 6.94 -2.98
C LYS A 47 -11.07 7.66 -1.86
N ILE A 48 -10.83 8.97 -1.74
CA ILE A 48 -11.60 9.84 -0.86
C ILE A 48 -12.86 10.29 -1.60
N THR A 49 -14.01 9.80 -1.15
CA THR A 49 -15.34 10.18 -1.66
C THR A 49 -16.10 11.00 -0.63
N PHE A 50 -15.90 10.72 0.66
CA PHE A 50 -16.49 11.42 1.79
C PHE A 50 -15.43 11.75 2.86
N PRO A 51 -15.68 12.76 3.72
CA PRO A 51 -14.76 13.09 4.81
C PRO A 51 -14.41 11.92 5.72
N SER A 52 -15.31 10.95 5.91
CA SER A 52 -15.05 9.74 6.70
C SER A 52 -13.92 8.86 6.15
N ASP A 53 -13.65 8.95 4.84
CA ASP A 53 -12.66 8.11 4.17
C ASP A 53 -11.22 8.49 4.56
N VAL A 54 -11.03 9.69 5.14
CA VAL A 54 -9.72 10.13 5.62
C VAL A 54 -9.33 9.51 6.96
N LEU A 55 -10.29 8.98 7.72
CA LEU A 55 -10.06 8.51 9.09
C LEU A 55 -8.94 7.47 9.20
N PRO A 56 -8.82 6.46 8.32
CA PRO A 56 -7.72 5.50 8.39
C PRO A 56 -6.32 6.13 8.30
N PHE A 57 -6.19 7.33 7.70
CA PHE A 57 -4.92 8.01 7.49
C PHE A 57 -4.49 8.94 8.63
N VAL A 58 -5.41 9.28 9.53
CA VAL A 58 -5.17 10.21 10.64
C VAL A 58 -5.46 9.59 12.02
N ARG A 59 -5.69 8.27 12.06
CA ARG A 59 -5.97 7.55 13.31
C ARG A 59 -4.83 7.64 14.32
N ASP A 60 -3.59 7.69 13.84
CA ASP A 60 -2.37 7.76 14.64
C ASP A 60 -2.23 9.08 15.42
N ILE A 61 -2.94 10.14 15.01
CA ILE A 61 -2.96 11.43 15.71
C ILE A 61 -4.19 11.63 16.62
N SER A 62 -5.14 10.68 16.62
CA SER A 62 -6.44 10.85 17.31
C SER A 62 -6.36 10.95 18.83
N ASP A 63 -5.30 10.39 19.43
CA ASP A 63 -5.05 10.38 20.88
C ASP A 63 -3.93 11.35 21.30
N LYS A 64 -3.40 12.14 20.34
CA LYS A 64 -2.27 13.03 20.61
C LYS A 64 -2.74 14.31 21.28
N ARG A 65 -1.98 14.73 22.30
CA ARG A 65 -2.26 15.96 23.07
C ARG A 65 -1.89 17.25 22.33
N GLN A 66 -1.02 17.15 21.33
CA GLN A 66 -0.54 18.29 20.55
C GLN A 66 -1.25 18.32 19.19
N GLU A 67 -1.54 19.50 18.66
CA GLU A 67 -2.14 19.66 17.35
C GLU A 67 -1.24 19.12 16.24
N HIS A 68 -1.81 18.44 15.26
CA HIS A 68 -1.09 17.95 14.08
C HIS A 68 -1.80 18.48 12.82
N PHE A 69 -1.06 19.20 11.99
CA PHE A 69 -1.54 19.57 10.66
C PHE A 69 -1.09 18.51 9.65
N VAL A 70 -2.03 17.82 9.02
CA VAL A 70 -1.76 16.70 8.11
C VAL A 70 -2.20 17.04 6.70
N CYS A 71 -1.38 16.69 5.71
CA CYS A 71 -1.66 16.84 4.29
C CYS A 71 -1.79 15.47 3.63
N LEU A 72 -3.00 15.18 3.13
CA LEU A 72 -3.27 14.07 2.23
C LEU A 72 -3.17 14.57 0.79
N ALA A 73 -2.20 14.05 0.04
CA ALA A 73 -2.06 14.32 -1.38
C ALA A 73 -2.93 13.33 -2.16
N LEU A 74 -3.76 13.87 -3.06
CA LEU A 74 -4.64 13.09 -3.93
C LEU A 74 -4.22 13.24 -5.39
N ASN A 75 -4.48 12.23 -6.22
CA ASN A 75 -4.42 12.36 -7.68
C ASN A 75 -5.76 12.90 -8.26
N GLY A 76 -5.84 13.01 -9.59
CA GLY A 76 -7.04 13.50 -10.29
C GLY A 76 -8.28 12.60 -10.17
N ALA A 77 -8.15 11.38 -9.65
CA ALA A 77 -9.25 10.46 -9.38
C ALA A 77 -9.67 10.43 -7.90
N ASN A 78 -9.16 11.36 -7.07
CA ASN A 78 -9.31 11.45 -5.62
C ASN A 78 -8.66 10.29 -4.85
N GLU A 79 -7.68 9.63 -5.43
CA GLU A 79 -6.94 8.54 -4.78
C GLU A 79 -5.77 9.09 -3.97
N VAL A 80 -5.56 8.58 -2.75
CA VAL A 80 -4.47 9.00 -1.88
C VAL A 80 -3.13 8.51 -2.41
N ILE A 81 -2.28 9.46 -2.80
CA ILE A 81 -0.90 9.22 -3.26
C ILE A 81 0.15 9.55 -2.21
N GLY A 82 -0.24 10.18 -1.10
CA GLY A 82 0.67 10.49 0.00
C GLY A 82 -0.04 11.01 1.23
N ASN A 83 0.57 10.77 2.39
CA ASN A 83 0.14 11.28 3.69
C ASN A 83 1.37 11.78 4.46
N ARG A 84 1.35 13.04 4.90
CA ARG A 84 2.44 13.61 5.71
C ARG A 84 1.92 14.56 6.76
N VAL A 85 2.56 14.51 7.93
CA VAL A 85 2.44 15.55 8.94
C VAL A 85 3.26 16.75 8.48
N VAL A 86 2.61 17.90 8.36
CA VAL A 86 3.22 19.16 7.93
C VAL A 86 3.77 19.92 9.13
N THR A 87 3.01 19.98 10.23
CA THR A 87 3.47 20.56 11.50
C THR A 87 2.92 19.78 12.69
N VAL A 88 3.60 19.91 13.82
CA VAL A 88 3.17 19.41 15.12
C VAL A 88 3.24 20.57 16.12
N GLY A 89 2.10 21.02 16.61
CA GLY A 89 1.93 22.20 17.47
C GLY A 89 1.85 23.53 16.73
N LEU A 90 1.85 24.61 17.51
CA LEU A 90 1.83 25.98 16.99
C LEU A 90 3.20 26.34 16.44
N LEU A 91 3.38 26.22 15.13
CA LEU A 91 4.40 27.02 14.45
C LEU A 91 3.74 28.38 14.15
N ASN A 92 3.80 29.29 15.12
CA ASN A 92 3.52 30.70 14.87
C ASN A 92 4.58 31.23 13.89
N SER A 93 4.22 31.35 12.62
CA SER A 93 4.95 32.19 11.67
C SER A 93 4.32 33.60 11.73
N ASN A 94 4.62 34.32 12.82
CA ASN A 94 4.40 35.77 12.90
C ASN A 94 5.69 36.49 12.52
#